data_AF-A0A2E2UFJ3-F1
#
_entry.id   AF-A0A2E2UFJ3-F1
#
_cell.length_a   1.000
_cell.length_b   1.000
_cell.length_c   1.000
_cell.angle_alpha   90.00
_cell.angle_beta   90.00
_cell.angle_gamma   90.00
#
_symmetry.space_group_name_H-M   'P 1'
#
loop_
_entity.id
_entity.type
_entity.pdbx_description
1 polymer ?
#
loop_
_entity_poly.entity_id
_entity_poly.type
_entity_poly.pdbx_seq_one_letter_code
_entity_poly.pdbx_strand_id
1 'polypeptide(L)'
;MKNKIIRPDKQIYENYTEEDFKVWELLFNQQIDNLKDVVAIEFLDSLKVVGFKPETIPKFDELNKKLYNLTGWKITTVPNIANSKEFFYNLSKKRFTTTCWLRSLEEIDYLEEPDMFHDIFAHVPLLSNKSYTKFFYELGNIGVSVINNPDKLLRLQRLYWFTIEFGLIKSKELDKIYGAGIISSKEECENAMSNDVIKKQYDVSEIMNEPFRTDQLQEKYFIIDSFEQLTNSIEEIKNTI
;
A
#
# COMPACT_ATOMS: atom_id res chain seq x y z
N MET A 1 -5.61 -30.59 8.42
CA MET A 1 -6.14 -29.30 8.92
C MET A 1 -4.93 -28.44 9.20
N LYS A 2 -4.65 -27.39 8.42
CA LYS A 2 -3.58 -26.44 8.78
C LYS A 2 -3.98 -25.80 10.11
N ASN A 3 -3.09 -25.83 11.11
CA ASN A 3 -3.33 -25.18 12.40
C ASN A 3 -3.69 -23.71 12.14
N LYS A 4 -4.79 -23.22 12.71
CA LYS A 4 -5.20 -21.82 12.58
C LYS A 4 -4.16 -20.97 13.33
N ILE A 5 -3.28 -20.31 12.59
CA ILE A 5 -2.30 -19.38 13.17
C ILE A 5 -3.09 -18.21 13.78
N ILE A 6 -2.86 -17.96 15.07
CA ILE A 6 -3.45 -16.81 15.77
C ILE A 6 -2.47 -15.66 15.61
N ARG A 7 -2.87 -14.63 14.87
CA ARG A 7 -2.06 -13.43 14.63
C ARG A 7 -2.33 -12.36 15.69
N PRO A 8 -1.32 -11.56 16.08
CA PRO A 8 -1.49 -10.48 17.05
C PRO A 8 -2.35 -9.34 16.49
N ASP A 9 -3.20 -8.77 17.33
CA ASP A 9 -4.06 -7.61 17.02
C ASP A 9 -3.46 -6.29 17.53
N LYS A 10 -2.31 -6.34 18.20
CA LYS A 10 -1.55 -5.19 18.72
C LYS A 10 -0.05 -5.48 18.70
N GLN A 11 0.75 -4.46 18.37
CA GLN A 11 2.20 -4.53 18.53
C GLN A 11 2.57 -4.53 20.03
N ILE A 12 3.19 -5.63 20.46
CA ILE A 12 3.92 -5.73 21.73
C ILE A 12 5.38 -5.86 21.32
N TYR A 13 6.14 -4.78 21.41
CA TYR A 13 7.46 -4.68 20.76
C TYR A 13 8.45 -5.71 21.30
N GLU A 14 8.34 -6.03 22.59
CA GLU A 14 9.17 -6.99 23.29
C GLU A 14 8.94 -8.45 22.84
N ASN A 15 7.86 -8.71 22.10
CA ASN A 15 7.58 -10.04 21.56
C ASN A 15 8.28 -10.30 20.22
N TYR A 16 8.86 -9.30 19.57
CA TYR A 16 9.63 -9.52 18.34
C TYR A 16 10.91 -10.29 18.65
N THR A 17 11.11 -11.35 17.89
CA THR A 17 12.25 -12.26 17.99
C THR A 17 13.42 -11.76 17.14
N GLU A 18 14.60 -12.33 17.34
CA GLU A 18 15.77 -12.08 16.47
C GLU A 18 15.46 -12.40 14.99
N GLU A 19 14.61 -13.40 14.73
CA GLU A 19 14.17 -13.72 13.37
C GLU A 19 13.33 -12.60 12.76
N ASP A 20 12.38 -12.02 13.52
CA ASP A 20 11.57 -10.90 13.05
C ASP A 20 12.44 -9.71 12.61
N PHE A 21 13.43 -9.33 13.44
CA PHE A 21 14.36 -8.26 13.11
C PHE A 21 15.19 -8.58 11.87
N LYS A 22 15.65 -9.84 11.73
CA LYS A 22 16.41 -10.29 10.57
C LYS A 22 15.57 -10.30 9.29
N VAL A 23 14.31 -10.75 9.35
CA VAL A 23 13.38 -10.71 8.21
C VAL A 23 13.15 -9.28 7.77
N TRP A 24 12.86 -8.36 8.71
CA TRP A 24 12.70 -6.95 8.41
C TRP A 24 13.95 -6.37 7.72
N GLU A 25 15.14 -6.62 8.28
CA GLU A 25 16.41 -6.13 7.73
C GLU A 25 16.67 -6.63 6.30
N LEU A 26 16.47 -7.94 6.07
CA LEU A 26 16.66 -8.56 4.76
C LEU A 26 15.71 -7.97 3.72
N LEU A 27 14.42 -7.93 4.03
CA LEU A 27 13.40 -7.39 3.12
C LEU A 27 13.64 -5.90 2.85
N PHE A 28 14.00 -5.12 3.88
CA PHE A 28 14.29 -3.70 3.72
C PHE A 28 15.46 -3.48 2.77
N ASN A 29 16.60 -4.14 3.00
CA ASN A 29 17.78 -3.97 2.17
C ASN A 29 17.54 -4.43 0.73
N GLN A 30 16.90 -5.60 0.55
CA GLN A 30 16.53 -6.09 -0.78
C GLN A 30 15.65 -5.10 -1.53
N GLN A 31 14.60 -4.57 -0.89
CA GLN A 31 13.70 -3.65 -1.59
C GLN A 31 14.30 -2.29 -1.85
N ILE A 32 15.16 -1.75 -0.96
CA ILE A 32 15.88 -0.52 -1.27
C ILE A 32 16.77 -0.70 -2.51
N ASP A 33 17.48 -1.82 -2.62
CA ASP A 33 18.32 -2.10 -3.77
C ASP A 33 17.53 -2.28 -5.06
N ASN A 34 16.38 -2.98 -4.99
CA ASN A 34 15.48 -3.20 -6.14
C ASN A 34 14.82 -1.90 -6.61
N LEU A 35 14.47 -0.99 -5.68
CA LEU A 35 13.61 0.16 -5.97
C LEU A 35 14.35 1.43 -6.34
N LYS A 36 15.61 1.60 -5.94
CA LYS A 36 16.36 2.88 -6.01
C LYS A 36 16.28 3.60 -7.36
N ASP A 37 16.20 2.87 -8.47
CA ASP A 37 16.20 3.42 -9.82
C ASP A 37 14.81 3.43 -10.49
N VAL A 38 13.80 2.81 -9.86
CA VAL A 38 12.48 2.55 -10.49
C VAL A 38 11.30 3.05 -9.67
N VAL A 39 11.48 3.36 -8.38
CA VAL A 39 10.43 3.90 -7.52
C VAL A 39 10.32 5.42 -7.63
N ALA A 40 9.14 5.93 -7.31
CA ALA A 40 8.83 7.34 -7.30
C ALA A 40 9.71 8.08 -6.26
N ILE A 41 10.18 9.27 -6.62
CA ILE A 41 10.98 10.09 -5.72
C ILE A 41 10.18 10.48 -4.47
N GLU A 42 8.87 10.63 -4.61
CA GLU A 42 7.93 10.90 -3.54
C GLU A 42 7.94 9.79 -2.49
N PHE A 43 8.08 8.53 -2.90
CA PHE A 43 8.22 7.41 -1.96
C PHE A 43 9.56 7.47 -1.23
N LEU A 44 10.67 7.69 -1.94
CA LEU A 44 11.99 7.77 -1.31
C LEU A 44 12.10 8.94 -0.31
N ASP A 45 11.55 10.09 -0.66
CA ASP A 45 11.52 11.24 0.25
C ASP A 45 10.58 10.99 1.43
N SER A 46 9.44 10.36 1.20
CA SER A 46 8.53 9.93 2.26
C SER A 46 9.17 8.91 3.20
N LEU A 47 9.98 7.99 2.68
CA LEU A 47 10.71 6.98 3.45
C LEU A 47 11.74 7.64 4.38
N LYS A 48 12.50 8.63 3.87
CA LYS A 48 13.39 9.47 4.69
C LYS A 48 12.60 10.23 5.76
N VAL A 49 11.45 10.79 5.38
CA VAL A 49 10.58 11.53 6.31
C VAL A 49 10.12 10.63 7.44
N VAL A 50 9.58 9.42 7.19
CA VAL A 50 9.16 8.51 8.27
C VAL A 50 10.35 7.92 9.03
N GLY A 51 11.52 7.81 8.40
CA GLY A 51 12.79 7.50 9.06
C GLY A 51 12.96 6.02 9.39
N PHE A 52 12.43 5.14 8.55
CA PHE A 52 12.64 3.70 8.69
C PHE A 52 14.09 3.33 8.41
N LYS A 53 14.54 2.26 9.05
CA LYS A 53 15.91 1.76 8.99
C LYS A 53 15.89 0.24 8.87
N PRO A 54 16.89 -0.36 8.21
CA PRO A 54 16.96 -1.81 8.09
C PRO A 54 17.19 -2.50 9.45
N GLU A 55 17.88 -1.87 10.39
CA GLU A 55 18.25 -2.51 11.67
C GLU A 55 17.15 -2.44 12.74
N THR A 56 15.99 -1.85 12.45
CA THR A 56 14.97 -1.59 13.48
C THR A 56 13.56 -1.65 12.92
N ILE A 57 12.76 -2.58 13.44
CA ILE A 57 11.30 -2.61 13.23
C ILE A 57 10.69 -1.31 13.81
N PRO A 58 9.87 -0.57 13.06
CA PRO A 58 9.25 0.66 13.55
C PRO A 58 8.33 0.44 14.75
N LYS A 59 8.49 1.26 15.79
CA LYS A 59 7.55 1.32 16.93
C LYS A 59 6.31 2.11 16.53
N PHE A 60 5.14 1.45 16.56
CA PHE A 60 3.90 2.00 16.03
C PHE A 60 3.43 3.23 16.80
N ASP A 61 3.67 3.31 18.11
CA ASP A 61 3.33 4.50 18.91
C ASP A 61 4.15 5.74 18.53
N GLU A 62 5.43 5.55 18.19
CA GLU A 62 6.31 6.64 17.74
C GLU A 62 5.97 7.06 16.31
N LEU A 63 5.76 6.08 15.43
CA LEU A 63 5.31 6.28 14.05
C LEU A 63 3.96 7.02 14.01
N ASN A 64 3.01 6.65 14.86
CA ASN A 64 1.70 7.31 14.97
C ASN A 64 1.80 8.76 15.42
N LYS A 65 2.67 9.09 16.38
CA LYS A 65 2.91 10.49 16.78
C LYS A 65 3.45 11.30 15.60
N LYS A 66 4.38 10.71 14.84
CA LYS A 66 5.02 11.35 13.70
C LYS A 66 4.05 11.60 12.54
N LEU A 67 3.33 10.58 12.09
CA LEU A 67 2.33 10.70 11.02
C LEU A 67 1.21 11.68 11.39
N TYR A 68 0.76 11.66 12.64
CA TYR A 68 -0.28 12.56 13.10
C TYR A 68 0.14 14.03 12.99
N ASN A 69 1.39 14.34 13.32
CA ASN A 69 1.93 15.70 13.19
C ASN A 69 2.13 16.13 11.73
N LEU A 70 2.38 15.19 10.80
CA LEU A 70 2.63 15.49 9.39
C LEU A 70 1.33 15.68 8.58
N THR A 71 0.37 14.76 8.73
CA THR A 71 -0.83 14.68 7.88
C THR A 71 -2.11 14.39 8.66
N GLY A 72 -2.01 14.19 9.98
CA GLY A 72 -3.13 13.76 10.83
C GLY A 72 -3.45 12.27 10.73
N TRP A 73 -2.65 11.50 9.99
CA TRP A 73 -2.83 10.06 9.84
C TRP A 73 -2.23 9.26 10.99
N LYS A 74 -2.75 8.06 11.18
CA LYS A 74 -2.22 7.02 12.08
C LYS A 74 -2.38 5.65 11.43
N ILE A 75 -1.70 4.66 11.97
CA ILE A 75 -1.92 3.25 11.72
C ILE A 75 -2.70 2.61 12.87
N THR A 76 -3.51 1.61 12.55
CA THR A 76 -4.27 0.77 13.49
C THR A 76 -3.98 -0.69 13.19
N THR A 77 -3.70 -1.48 14.21
CA THR A 77 -3.39 -2.90 14.03
C THR A 77 -4.65 -3.74 13.84
N VAL A 78 -4.56 -4.68 12.90
CA VAL A 78 -5.54 -5.74 12.66
C VAL A 78 -4.79 -7.08 12.57
N PRO A 79 -5.39 -8.21 13.00
CA PRO A 79 -4.68 -9.49 13.01
C PRO A 79 -4.39 -10.03 11.60
N ASN A 80 -5.29 -9.76 10.65
CA ASN A 80 -5.20 -10.17 9.25
C ASN A 80 -5.74 -9.02 8.37
N ILE A 81 -5.79 -9.24 7.05
CA ILE A 81 -6.42 -8.30 6.10
C ILE A 81 -7.78 -7.85 6.62
N ALA A 82 -7.96 -6.55 6.80
CA ALA A 82 -9.23 -5.97 7.22
C ALA A 82 -10.27 -6.17 6.12
N ASN A 83 -11.50 -6.56 6.50
CA ASN A 83 -12.60 -6.57 5.53
C ASN A 83 -12.92 -5.15 5.05
N SER A 84 -13.56 -5.01 3.89
CA SER A 84 -13.83 -3.70 3.28
C SER A 84 -14.53 -2.72 4.22
N LYS A 85 -15.43 -3.19 5.09
CA LYS A 85 -16.16 -2.31 6.03
C LYS A 85 -15.21 -1.72 7.07
N GLU A 86 -14.35 -2.54 7.66
CA GLU A 86 -13.35 -2.10 8.63
C GLU A 86 -12.27 -1.22 7.97
N PHE A 87 -11.80 -1.62 6.78
CA PHE A 87 -10.80 -0.90 6.01
C PHE A 87 -11.26 0.52 5.66
N PHE A 88 -12.37 0.66 4.91
CA PHE A 88 -12.86 1.97 4.48
C PHE A 88 -13.31 2.84 5.64
N TYR A 89 -13.86 2.25 6.71
CA TYR A 89 -14.16 3.01 7.93
C TYR A 89 -12.89 3.61 8.55
N ASN A 90 -11.81 2.83 8.71
CA ASN A 90 -10.55 3.36 9.23
C ASN A 90 -9.97 4.45 8.32
N LEU A 91 -9.97 4.25 7.00
CA LEU A 91 -9.52 5.27 6.04
C LEU A 91 -10.30 6.58 6.18
N SER A 92 -11.63 6.51 6.31
CA SER A 92 -12.50 7.68 6.55
C SER A 92 -12.20 8.44 7.85
N LYS A 93 -11.38 7.85 8.73
CA LYS A 93 -10.89 8.44 9.99
C LYS A 93 -9.40 8.75 9.96
N LYS A 94 -8.77 8.76 8.78
CA LYS A 94 -7.32 8.91 8.58
C LYS A 94 -6.52 7.86 9.35
N ARG A 95 -7.00 6.61 9.33
CA ARG A 95 -6.34 5.45 9.92
C ARG A 95 -6.10 4.41 8.85
N PHE A 96 -4.86 3.99 8.67
CA PHE A 96 -4.53 2.86 7.81
C PHE A 96 -4.48 1.58 8.66
N THR A 97 -5.13 0.52 8.22
CA THR A 97 -5.06 -0.77 8.92
C THR A 97 -3.79 -1.51 8.52
N THR A 98 -3.07 -2.04 9.49
CA THR A 98 -1.81 -2.77 9.27
C THR A 98 -1.78 -4.02 10.12
N THR A 99 -1.10 -5.06 9.67
CA THR A 99 -0.67 -6.16 10.52
C THR A 99 0.54 -5.74 11.36
N CYS A 100 0.90 -6.54 12.37
CA CYS A 100 2.06 -6.31 13.23
C CYS A 100 2.96 -7.54 13.40
N TRP A 101 2.82 -8.52 12.51
CA TRP A 101 3.63 -9.74 12.45
C TRP A 101 4.40 -9.79 11.13
N LEU A 102 5.53 -10.47 11.11
CA LEU A 102 6.33 -10.69 9.89
C LEU A 102 6.19 -12.14 9.42
N ARG A 103 6.40 -12.34 8.12
CA ARG A 103 6.63 -13.67 7.54
C ARG A 103 7.86 -14.34 8.15
N SER A 104 7.93 -15.66 8.05
CA SER A 104 9.11 -16.42 8.47
C SER A 104 10.26 -16.28 7.45
N LEU A 105 11.49 -16.65 7.84
CA LEU A 105 12.61 -16.75 6.88
C LEU A 105 12.36 -17.78 5.77
N GLU A 106 11.56 -18.81 6.02
CA GLU A 106 11.18 -19.81 5.01
C GLU A 106 10.25 -19.24 3.92
N GLU A 107 9.53 -18.18 4.26
CA GLU A 107 8.56 -17.47 3.38
C GLU A 107 9.14 -16.14 2.88
N ILE A 108 10.45 -15.92 2.99
CA ILE A 108 11.08 -14.62 2.71
C ILE A 108 10.78 -14.11 1.30
N ASP A 109 10.83 -15.00 0.31
CA ASP A 109 10.65 -14.67 -1.10
C ASP A 109 9.18 -14.57 -1.51
N TYR A 110 8.26 -15.25 -0.80
CA TYR A 110 6.85 -15.27 -1.14
C TYR A 110 5.95 -15.54 0.07
N LEU A 111 4.96 -14.67 0.25
CA LEU A 111 3.85 -14.84 1.19
C LEU A 111 2.55 -14.42 0.50
N GLU A 112 1.51 -15.24 0.60
CA GLU A 112 0.20 -14.98 -0.03
C GLU A 112 -0.56 -13.82 0.64
N GLU A 113 -0.40 -13.64 1.96
CA GLU A 113 -1.06 -12.60 2.73
C GLU A 113 -0.10 -11.41 2.99
N PRO A 114 -0.59 -10.16 3.01
CA PRO A 114 0.24 -9.02 3.38
C PRO A 114 0.59 -9.09 4.87
N ASP A 115 1.88 -9.12 5.15
CA ASP A 115 2.44 -9.01 6.50
C ASP A 115 2.83 -7.57 6.82
N MET A 116 3.43 -7.36 8.00
CA MET A 116 3.81 -6.04 8.47
C MET A 116 4.81 -5.37 7.52
N PHE A 117 5.65 -6.14 6.81
CA PHE A 117 6.59 -5.54 5.87
C PHE A 117 5.84 -4.90 4.70
N HIS A 118 4.91 -5.60 4.06
CA HIS A 118 4.07 -5.02 3.01
C HIS A 118 3.36 -3.75 3.51
N ASP A 119 2.64 -3.85 4.63
CA ASP A 119 1.86 -2.73 5.15
C ASP A 119 2.75 -1.53 5.52
N ILE A 120 3.78 -1.77 6.35
CA ILE A 120 4.58 -0.71 6.94
C ILE A 120 5.60 -0.17 5.95
N PHE A 121 6.37 -1.01 5.26
CA PHE A 121 7.40 -0.52 4.34
C PHE A 121 6.78 0.13 3.10
N ALA A 122 5.71 -0.44 2.54
CA ALA A 122 5.22 -0.02 1.23
C ALA A 122 4.11 1.04 1.29
N HIS A 123 3.14 0.93 2.20
CA HIS A 123 2.05 1.92 2.30
C HIS A 123 2.40 3.12 3.17
N VAL A 124 2.99 2.88 4.34
CA VAL A 124 3.08 3.92 5.39
C VAL A 124 3.94 5.13 5.02
N PRO A 125 5.06 5.03 4.26
CA PRO A 125 5.81 6.21 3.87
C PRO A 125 4.93 7.28 3.22
N LEU A 126 4.10 6.90 2.23
CA LEU A 126 3.25 7.84 1.50
C LEU A 126 2.13 8.45 2.36
N LEU A 127 1.86 7.94 3.57
CA LEU A 127 1.00 8.62 4.54
C LEU A 127 1.60 9.95 5.06
N SER A 128 2.86 10.24 4.76
CA SER A 128 3.47 11.57 5.00
C SER A 128 3.25 12.56 3.85
N ASN A 129 2.76 12.10 2.68
CA ASN A 129 2.47 12.92 1.52
C ASN A 129 1.02 13.44 1.54
N LYS A 130 0.83 14.77 1.50
CA LYS A 130 -0.49 15.41 1.65
C LYS A 130 -1.44 15.14 0.49
N SER A 131 -0.94 15.11 -0.75
CA SER A 131 -1.78 14.88 -1.93
C SER A 131 -2.24 13.43 -1.99
N TYR A 132 -1.33 12.49 -1.72
CA TYR A 132 -1.65 11.07 -1.57
C TYR A 132 -2.70 10.84 -0.48
N THR A 133 -2.46 11.38 0.72
CA THR A 133 -3.37 11.17 1.86
C THR A 133 -4.74 11.83 1.69
N LYS A 134 -4.85 12.91 0.91
CA LYS A 134 -6.15 13.52 0.61
C LYS A 134 -7.00 12.60 -0.26
N PHE A 135 -6.42 12.03 -1.32
CA PHE A 135 -7.09 11.01 -2.13
C PHE A 135 -7.47 9.79 -1.29
N PHE A 136 -6.53 9.30 -0.46
CA PHE A 136 -6.76 8.10 0.34
C PHE A 136 -7.88 8.27 1.38
N TYR A 137 -7.99 9.47 1.96
CA TYR A 137 -9.08 9.85 2.86
C TYR A 137 -10.44 9.85 2.15
N GLU A 138 -10.51 10.44 0.95
CA GLU A 138 -11.75 10.49 0.16
C GLU A 138 -12.18 9.10 -0.32
N LEU A 139 -11.24 8.22 -0.71
CA LEU A 139 -11.55 6.81 -0.97
C LEU A 139 -12.22 6.15 0.25
N GLY A 140 -11.73 6.43 1.45
CA GLY A 140 -12.36 5.98 2.70
C GLY A 140 -13.81 6.45 2.85
N ASN A 141 -14.07 7.75 2.63
CA ASN A 141 -15.43 8.31 2.72
C ASN A 141 -16.38 7.73 1.66
N ILE A 142 -15.91 7.57 0.42
CA ILE A 142 -16.70 6.96 -0.65
C ILE A 142 -16.97 5.49 -0.33
N GLY A 143 -15.97 4.74 0.14
CA GLY A 143 -16.14 3.34 0.52
C GLY A 143 -17.16 3.13 1.63
N VAL A 144 -17.21 4.04 2.61
CA VAL A 144 -18.25 4.03 3.65
C VAL A 144 -19.64 4.30 3.07
N SER A 145 -19.79 5.24 2.12
CA SER A 145 -21.09 5.58 1.54
C SER A 145 -21.67 4.47 0.65
N VAL A 146 -20.82 3.65 0.05
CA VAL A 146 -21.23 2.56 -0.86
C VAL A 146 -21.08 1.16 -0.27
N ILE A 147 -20.78 1.04 1.02
CA ILE A 147 -20.44 -0.25 1.66
C ILE A 147 -21.52 -1.32 1.53
N ASN A 148 -22.80 -0.91 1.37
CA ASN A 148 -23.94 -1.81 1.21
C ASN A 148 -24.32 -2.05 -0.26
N ASN A 149 -23.53 -1.56 -1.22
CA ASN A 149 -23.73 -1.77 -2.65
C ASN A 149 -22.50 -2.50 -3.23
N PRO A 150 -22.57 -3.83 -3.43
CA PRO A 150 -21.44 -4.65 -3.87
C PRO A 150 -20.82 -4.20 -5.19
N ASP A 151 -21.63 -3.80 -6.17
CA ASP A 151 -21.15 -3.40 -7.50
C ASP A 151 -20.33 -2.10 -7.42
N LYS A 152 -20.85 -1.11 -6.67
CA LYS A 152 -20.18 0.16 -6.39
C LYS A 152 -18.89 -0.05 -5.59
N LEU A 153 -18.94 -0.92 -4.59
CA LEU A 153 -17.79 -1.28 -3.78
C LEU A 153 -16.68 -1.94 -4.60
N LEU A 154 -17.03 -2.86 -5.51
CA LEU A 154 -16.07 -3.53 -6.39
C LEU A 154 -15.37 -2.53 -7.33
N ARG A 155 -16.12 -1.56 -7.89
CA ARG A 155 -15.54 -0.48 -8.70
C ARG A 155 -14.52 0.36 -7.91
N LEU A 156 -14.84 0.69 -6.66
CA LEU A 156 -13.92 1.40 -5.77
C LEU A 156 -12.68 0.55 -5.43
N GLN A 157 -12.86 -0.76 -5.22
CA GLN A 157 -11.74 -1.68 -4.99
C GLN A 157 -10.81 -1.78 -6.19
N ARG A 158 -11.33 -1.73 -7.42
CA ARG A 158 -10.50 -1.66 -8.65
C ARG A 158 -9.67 -0.39 -8.69
N LEU A 159 -10.26 0.76 -8.35
CA LEU A 159 -9.51 2.00 -8.21
C LEU A 159 -8.40 1.88 -7.18
N TYR A 160 -8.71 1.36 -5.99
CA TYR A 160 -7.71 1.12 -4.95
C TYR A 160 -6.59 0.21 -5.47
N TRP A 161 -6.93 -0.89 -6.14
CA TRP A 161 -5.99 -1.86 -6.69
C TRP A 161 -5.04 -1.23 -7.72
N PHE A 162 -5.59 -0.60 -8.76
CA PHE A 162 -4.78 -0.04 -9.86
C PHE A 162 -4.14 1.32 -9.54
N THR A 163 -4.34 1.85 -8.33
CA THR A 163 -3.65 3.06 -7.86
C THR A 163 -2.79 2.79 -6.64
N ILE A 164 -3.41 2.50 -5.50
CA ILE A 164 -2.71 2.37 -4.21
C ILE A 164 -1.83 1.11 -4.15
N GLU A 165 -2.28 -0.01 -4.72
CA GLU A 165 -1.52 -1.27 -4.71
C GLU A 165 -0.57 -1.41 -5.92
N PHE A 166 -1.05 -1.12 -7.13
CA PHE A 166 -0.32 -1.36 -8.39
C PHE A 166 -0.25 -0.13 -9.30
N GLY A 167 -0.18 1.06 -8.73
CA GLY A 167 -0.07 2.31 -9.47
C GLY A 167 1.36 2.66 -9.90
N LEU A 168 1.46 3.26 -11.09
CA LEU A 168 2.66 3.91 -11.60
C LEU A 168 2.45 5.43 -11.66
N ILE A 169 3.52 6.20 -11.56
CA ILE A 169 3.53 7.66 -11.65
C ILE A 169 4.54 8.11 -12.70
N LYS A 170 4.14 9.07 -13.52
CA LYS A 170 4.97 9.63 -14.57
C LYS A 170 6.20 10.33 -13.98
N SER A 171 7.34 10.14 -14.63
CA SER A 171 8.55 10.92 -14.35
C SER A 171 9.18 11.41 -15.65
N LYS A 172 10.25 12.21 -15.54
CA LYS A 172 10.91 12.85 -16.69
C LYS A 172 11.47 11.85 -17.71
N GLU A 173 11.97 10.71 -17.23
CA GLU A 173 12.67 9.73 -18.06
C GLU A 173 11.82 8.48 -18.30
N LEU A 174 11.35 7.86 -17.23
CA LEU A 174 10.58 6.62 -17.23
C LEU A 174 9.50 6.68 -16.15
N ASP A 175 8.37 6.04 -16.39
CA ASP A 175 7.35 5.85 -15.36
C ASP A 175 7.94 5.14 -14.15
N LYS A 176 7.51 5.56 -12.96
CA LYS A 176 8.03 5.10 -11.67
C LYS A 176 6.95 4.40 -10.87
N ILE A 177 7.38 3.53 -9.98
CA ILE A 177 6.49 2.76 -9.11
C ILE A 177 6.08 3.62 -7.91
N TYR A 178 4.80 3.61 -7.55
CA TYR A 178 4.37 4.08 -6.22
C TYR A 178 3.40 3.13 -5.52
N GLY A 179 2.82 2.17 -6.25
CA GLY A 179 1.92 1.17 -5.69
C GLY A 179 2.60 0.25 -4.68
N ALA A 180 1.96 0.03 -3.54
CA ALA A 180 2.52 -0.71 -2.43
C ALA A 180 2.73 -2.21 -2.71
N GLY A 181 1.81 -2.84 -3.44
CA GLY A 181 1.93 -4.21 -3.94
C GLY A 181 3.21 -4.39 -4.78
N ILE A 182 3.54 -3.41 -5.61
CA ILE A 182 4.77 -3.41 -6.41
C ILE A 182 6.00 -3.13 -5.52
N ILE A 183 5.94 -2.13 -4.64
CA ILE A 183 7.06 -1.75 -3.75
C ILE A 183 7.48 -2.90 -2.83
N SER A 184 6.51 -3.70 -2.37
CA SER A 184 6.75 -4.81 -1.46
C SER A 184 7.14 -6.12 -2.14
N SER A 185 7.06 -6.22 -3.46
CA SER A 185 7.31 -7.44 -4.23
C SER A 185 8.40 -7.23 -5.28
N LYS A 186 9.48 -8.01 -5.18
CA LYS A 186 10.57 -7.98 -6.16
C LYS A 186 10.09 -8.38 -7.56
N GLU A 187 9.34 -9.48 -7.65
CA GLU A 187 8.83 -10.01 -8.92
C GLU A 187 7.88 -9.02 -9.59
N GLU A 188 7.01 -8.38 -8.81
CA GLU A 188 6.09 -7.37 -9.34
C GLU A 188 6.82 -6.11 -9.79
N CYS A 189 7.87 -5.70 -9.08
CA CYS A 189 8.74 -4.59 -9.48
C CYS A 189 9.39 -4.85 -10.84
N GLU A 190 9.99 -6.03 -11.02
CA GLU A 190 10.58 -6.45 -12.30
C GLU A 190 9.53 -6.52 -13.42
N ASN A 191 8.36 -7.11 -13.14
CA ASN A 191 7.27 -7.24 -14.09
C ASN A 191 6.71 -5.87 -14.52
N ALA A 192 6.44 -4.97 -13.57
CA ALA A 192 5.93 -3.63 -13.84
C ALA A 192 6.89 -2.80 -14.69
N MET A 193 8.20 -3.04 -14.59
CA MET A 193 9.21 -2.33 -15.38
C MET A 193 9.55 -3.02 -16.71
N SER A 194 9.02 -4.23 -16.95
CA SER A 194 9.20 -4.96 -18.20
C SER A 194 8.46 -4.31 -19.39
N ASN A 195 8.74 -4.82 -20.59
CA ASN A 195 8.02 -4.46 -21.82
C ASN A 195 6.84 -5.40 -22.11
N ASP A 196 6.62 -6.43 -21.29
CA ASP A 196 5.63 -7.48 -21.52
C ASP A 196 4.25 -7.15 -20.92
N VAL A 197 4.12 -5.98 -20.30
CA VAL A 197 2.91 -5.52 -19.59
C VAL A 197 2.27 -4.33 -20.28
N ILE A 198 0.95 -4.21 -20.12
CA ILE A 198 0.18 -3.10 -20.67
C ILE A 198 0.22 -1.93 -19.69
N LYS A 199 0.76 -0.78 -20.11
CA LYS A 199 0.72 0.46 -19.33
C LYS A 199 -0.23 1.45 -19.97
N LYS A 200 -1.21 1.93 -19.21
CA LYS A 200 -2.19 2.93 -19.67
C LYS A 200 -2.13 4.18 -18.82
N GLN A 201 -2.56 5.30 -19.39
CA GLN A 201 -2.77 6.51 -18.59
C GLN A 201 -3.96 6.31 -17.66
N TYR A 202 -3.89 6.92 -16.48
CA TYR A 202 -4.96 6.89 -15.50
C TYR A 202 -6.27 7.45 -16.09
N ASP A 203 -7.32 6.62 -16.05
CA ASP A 203 -8.68 6.96 -16.44
C ASP A 203 -9.65 6.31 -15.44
N VAL A 204 -10.49 7.12 -14.80
CA VAL A 204 -11.36 6.64 -13.72
C VAL A 204 -12.36 5.60 -14.22
N SER A 205 -12.99 5.87 -15.36
CA SER A 205 -14.03 5.01 -15.93
C SER A 205 -13.44 3.68 -16.38
N GLU A 206 -12.29 3.69 -17.04
CA GLU A 206 -11.60 2.48 -17.47
C GLU A 206 -11.19 1.63 -16.26
N ILE A 207 -10.53 2.22 -15.26
CA ILE A 207 -10.07 1.50 -14.07
C ILE A 207 -11.25 0.88 -13.31
N MET A 208 -12.36 1.61 -13.13
CA MET A 208 -13.53 1.07 -12.46
C MET A 208 -14.16 -0.12 -13.19
N ASN A 209 -13.95 -0.25 -14.49
CA ASN A 209 -14.46 -1.36 -15.29
C ASN A 209 -13.42 -2.48 -15.51
N GLU A 210 -12.16 -2.26 -15.14
CA GLU A 210 -11.07 -3.22 -15.28
C GLU A 210 -11.09 -4.29 -14.18
N PRO A 211 -11.25 -5.59 -14.48
CA PRO A 211 -11.11 -6.65 -13.49
C PRO A 211 -9.65 -6.79 -13.04
N PHE A 212 -9.43 -7.25 -11.80
CA PHE A 212 -8.10 -7.58 -11.30
C PHE A 212 -8.05 -8.99 -10.71
N ARG A 213 -6.84 -9.51 -10.56
CA ARG A 213 -6.53 -10.80 -9.95
C ARG A 213 -5.46 -10.64 -8.89
N THR A 214 -5.63 -11.35 -7.78
CA THR A 214 -4.73 -11.28 -6.61
C THR A 214 -3.74 -12.44 -6.55
N ASP A 215 -3.85 -13.41 -7.46
CA ASP A 215 -3.15 -14.69 -7.45
C ASP A 215 -2.11 -14.81 -8.57
N GLN A 216 -1.81 -13.71 -9.27
CA GLN A 216 -0.79 -13.64 -10.32
C GLN A 216 -0.22 -12.23 -10.45
N LEU A 217 0.93 -12.11 -11.14
CA LEU A 217 1.52 -10.83 -11.53
C LEU A 217 0.55 -10.03 -12.41
N GLN A 218 0.58 -8.70 -12.30
CA GLN A 218 -0.35 -7.87 -13.05
C GLN A 218 0.07 -7.77 -14.53
N GLU A 219 -0.90 -7.97 -15.42
CA GLU A 219 -0.71 -7.80 -16.88
C GLU A 219 -0.90 -6.34 -17.31
N LYS A 220 -1.48 -5.51 -16.43
CA LYS A 220 -1.88 -4.13 -16.73
C LYS A 220 -1.64 -3.21 -15.54
N TYR A 221 -1.08 -2.04 -15.83
CA TYR A 221 -0.83 -0.96 -14.87
C TYR A 221 -1.37 0.37 -15.39
N PHE A 222 -1.70 1.27 -14.47
CA PHE A 222 -2.16 2.62 -14.79
C PHE A 222 -1.17 3.66 -14.25
N ILE A 223 -0.91 4.67 -15.08
CA ILE A 223 0.08 5.73 -14.85
C ILE A 223 -0.65 7.02 -14.53
N ILE A 224 -0.43 7.57 -13.33
CA ILE A 224 -0.87 8.91 -12.96
C ILE A 224 0.20 9.94 -13.36
N ASP A 225 -0.21 11.15 -13.72
CA ASP A 225 0.70 12.28 -13.91
C ASP A 225 1.23 12.81 -12.56
N SER A 226 0.43 12.72 -11.49
CA SER A 226 0.74 13.22 -10.14
C SER A 226 -0.28 12.73 -9.10
N PHE A 227 0.05 12.79 -7.80
CA PHE A 227 -0.94 12.53 -6.74
C PHE A 227 -2.08 13.56 -6.70
N GLU A 228 -1.84 14.78 -7.19
CA GLU A 228 -2.88 15.79 -7.38
C GLU A 228 -3.93 15.34 -8.39
N GLN A 229 -3.55 14.59 -9.45
CA GLN A 229 -4.50 14.03 -10.42
C GLN A 229 -5.53 13.13 -9.73
N LEU A 230 -5.07 12.25 -8.84
CA LEU A 230 -5.94 11.39 -8.04
C LEU A 230 -6.90 12.20 -7.16
N THR A 231 -6.38 13.25 -6.51
CA THR A 231 -7.21 14.13 -5.69
C THR A 231 -8.25 14.90 -6.51
N ASN A 232 -7.90 15.32 -7.72
CA ASN A 232 -8.77 16.10 -8.59
C ASN A 232 -9.85 15.23 -9.25
N SER A 233 -9.64 13.92 -9.36
CA SER A 233 -10.61 12.97 -9.91
C SER A 233 -11.70 12.54 -8.92
N ILE A 234 -11.67 12.99 -7.66
CA ILE A 234 -12.64 12.58 -6.63
C ILE A 234 -14.10 12.83 -7.03
N GLU A 235 -14.39 13.95 -7.69
CA GLU A 235 -15.76 14.24 -8.14
C GLU A 235 -16.20 13.32 -9.29
N GLU A 236 -15.30 13.02 -10.22
CA GLU A 236 -15.53 12.04 -11.28
C GLU A 236 -15.78 10.64 -10.71
N ILE A 237 -15.00 10.24 -9.70
CA ILE A 237 -15.16 8.96 -9.00
C ILE A 237 -16.56 8.89 -8.37
N LYS A 238 -16.99 9.94 -7.66
CA LYS A 238 -18.34 10.00 -7.04
C LYS A 238 -19.46 9.90 -8.07
N ASN A 239 -19.28 10.47 -9.25
CA ASN A 239 -20.28 10.42 -10.33
C ASN A 239 -20.31 9.08 -11.09
N THR A 240 -19.22 8.31 -11.06
CA THR A 240 -19.08 7.03 -11.78
C THR A 240 -19.54 5.83 -10.94
N ILE A 241 -19.67 6.02 -9.62
CA ILE A 241 -20.09 5.00 -8.65
C ILE A 241 -21.58 5.11 -8.36
#